data_AF-A0A1Y1KJ77-F1
#
_entry.id   AF-A0A1Y1KJ77-F1
#
_cell.length_a   1.000
_cell.length_b   1.000
_cell.length_c   1.000
_cell.angle_alpha   90.00
_cell.angle_beta   90.00
_cell.angle_gamma   90.00
#
_symmetry.space_group_name_H-M   'P 1'
#
loop_
_entity.id
_entity.type
_entity.pdbx_description
1 polymer ?
#
loop_
_entity_poly.entity_id
_entity_poly.type
_entity_poly.pdbx_seq_one_letter_code
_entity_poly.pdbx_strand_id
1 'polypeptide(L)'
;VNSLLYWACQMYSAIDPQTDQIAIRFCTEAESHWTAERHKGNDSILILAATEFLCLGYLGQGRDHVVLRYLTEAADMAGRMGLFNTEGQVSGMETSSYSNLVGAAKTSHMYAAWGIFNWLTLMSLFYHQPGMVCPSSPPCIPIPKRAALDTSRSGSFGSD
;
A
#
# COMPACT_ATOMS: atom_id res chain seq x y z
N VAL A 1 10.19 -2.52 -6.07
CA VAL A 1 10.69 -1.27 -6.68
C VAL A 1 10.05 -1.02 -8.04
N ASN A 2 9.97 -2.02 -8.92
CA ASN A 2 9.35 -1.88 -10.25
C ASN A 2 7.93 -1.29 -10.22
N SER A 3 7.05 -1.70 -9.31
CA SER A 3 5.70 -1.11 -9.20
C SER A 3 5.71 0.39 -8.88
N LEU A 4 6.63 0.84 -8.02
CA LEU A 4 6.80 2.26 -7.69
C LEU A 4 7.27 3.06 -8.90
N LEU A 5 8.27 2.52 -9.62
CA LEU A 5 8.78 3.16 -10.84
C LEU A 5 7.73 3.18 -11.94
N TYR A 6 6.94 2.12 -12.08
CA TYR A 6 5.79 2.07 -12.98
C TYR A 6 4.82 3.21 -12.68
N TRP A 7 4.35 3.33 -11.44
CA TRP A 7 3.43 4.41 -11.05
C TRP A 7 4.04 5.80 -11.27
N ALA A 8 5.30 6.01 -10.87
CA ALA A 8 5.99 7.28 -11.06
C ALA A 8 6.11 7.66 -12.55
N CYS A 9 6.51 6.71 -13.42
CA CYS A 9 6.59 6.95 -14.85
C CYS A 9 5.21 7.20 -15.48
N GLN A 10 4.16 6.51 -15.02
CA GLN A 10 2.78 6.78 -15.47
C GLN A 10 2.33 8.20 -15.12
N MET A 11 2.65 8.70 -13.91
CA MET A 11 2.32 10.08 -13.56
C MET A 11 3.17 11.09 -14.34
N TYR A 12 4.42 10.74 -14.64
CA TYR A 12 5.35 11.62 -15.35
C TYR A 12 5.11 11.66 -16.86
N SER A 13 4.44 10.68 -17.45
CA SER A 13 4.20 10.66 -18.90
C SER A 13 3.27 11.77 -19.39
N ALA A 14 2.50 12.37 -18.48
CA ALA A 14 1.79 13.63 -18.75
C ALA A 14 2.73 14.80 -19.08
N ILE A 15 3.98 14.75 -18.63
CA ILE A 15 5.03 15.75 -18.90
C ILE A 15 5.94 15.28 -20.04
N ASP A 16 6.42 14.04 -19.96
CA ASP A 16 7.28 13.43 -20.98
C ASP A 16 6.70 12.10 -21.49
N PRO A 17 6.01 12.11 -22.64
CA PRO A 17 5.39 10.92 -23.21
C PRO A 17 6.36 9.77 -23.50
N GLN A 18 7.68 10.03 -23.62
CA GLN A 18 8.67 8.96 -23.83
C GLN A 18 8.77 8.02 -22.62
N THR A 19 8.36 8.47 -21.44
CA THR A 19 8.35 7.64 -20.22
C THR A 19 7.27 6.55 -20.23
N ASP A 20 6.30 6.58 -21.15
CA ASP A 20 5.29 5.51 -21.28
C ASP A 20 5.94 4.15 -21.61
N GLN A 21 6.91 4.12 -22.53
CA GLN A 21 7.60 2.88 -22.89
C GLN A 21 8.38 2.30 -21.70
N ILE A 22 8.94 3.18 -20.87
CA ILE A 22 9.66 2.80 -19.65
C ILE A 22 8.67 2.26 -18.62
N ALA A 23 7.53 2.92 -18.45
CA ALA A 23 6.48 2.50 -17.54
C ALA A 23 5.95 1.10 -17.88
N ILE A 24 5.74 0.79 -19.17
CA ILE A 24 5.30 -0.53 -19.62
C ILE A 24 6.30 -1.63 -19.22
N ARG A 25 7.61 -1.36 -19.35
CA ARG A 25 8.66 -2.31 -18.94
C ARG A 25 8.62 -2.57 -17.44
N PHE A 26 8.53 -1.52 -16.63
CA PHE A 26 8.40 -1.65 -15.18
C PHE A 26 7.12 -2.35 -14.76
N CYS A 27 6.00 -2.09 -15.46
CA CYS A 27 4.74 -2.77 -15.24
C CYS A 27 4.88 -4.28 -15.45
N THR A 28 5.44 -4.68 -16.60
CA THR A 28 5.65 -6.09 -16.96
C THR A 28 6.50 -6.82 -15.92
N GLU A 29 7.59 -6.18 -15.48
CA GLU A 29 8.47 -6.77 -14.46
C GLU A 29 7.79 -6.83 -13.08
N ALA A 30 7.02 -5.80 -12.71
CA ALA A 30 6.24 -5.77 -11.49
C ALA A 30 5.19 -6.90 -11.44
N GLU A 31 4.49 -7.16 -12.55
CA GLU A 31 3.52 -8.26 -12.65
C GLU A 31 4.19 -9.64 -12.55
N SER A 32 5.36 -9.79 -13.17
CA SER A 32 6.17 -11.01 -13.06
C SER A 32 6.55 -11.28 -11.60
N HIS A 33 7.05 -10.25 -10.90
CA HIS A 33 7.37 -10.36 -9.48
C HIS A 33 6.15 -10.65 -8.62
N TRP A 34 5.02 -9.96 -8.86
CA TRP A 34 3.77 -10.22 -8.15
C TRP A 34 3.38 -11.69 -8.28
N THR A 35 3.32 -12.19 -9.51
CA THR A 35 2.93 -13.56 -9.80
C THR A 35 3.84 -14.57 -9.11
N ALA A 36 5.16 -14.34 -9.14
CA ALA A 36 6.14 -15.19 -8.48
C ALA A 36 5.97 -15.22 -6.95
N GLU A 37 5.72 -14.06 -6.33
CA GLU A 37 5.53 -13.98 -4.87
C GLU A 37 4.17 -14.57 -4.43
N ARG A 38 3.12 -14.42 -5.25
CA ARG A 38 1.82 -15.08 -4.99
C ARG A 38 1.91 -16.59 -5.07
N HIS A 39 2.66 -17.14 -6.02
CA HIS A 39 2.89 -18.59 -6.11
C HIS A 39 3.60 -19.15 -4.87
N LYS A 40 4.44 -18.36 -4.21
CA LYS A 40 5.12 -18.76 -2.97
C LYS A 40 4.24 -18.62 -1.72
N GLY A 41 3.07 -17.97 -1.83
CA GLY A 41 2.22 -17.66 -0.68
C GLY A 41 2.85 -16.63 0.27
N ASN A 42 3.76 -15.80 -0.22
CA ASN A 42 4.44 -14.80 0.60
C ASN A 42 3.53 -13.59 0.85
N ASP A 43 3.28 -13.29 2.11
CA ASP A 43 2.63 -12.05 2.54
C ASP A 43 3.65 -11.19 3.30
N SER A 44 3.81 -9.94 2.88
CA SER A 44 4.68 -8.98 3.58
C SER A 44 4.26 -7.54 3.28
N ILE A 45 4.64 -6.60 4.16
CA ILE A 45 4.36 -5.17 3.97
C ILE A 45 4.95 -4.65 2.65
N LEU A 46 6.13 -5.16 2.27
CA LEU A 46 6.78 -4.76 1.02
C LEU A 46 5.99 -5.21 -0.21
N ILE A 47 5.48 -6.44 -0.18
CA ILE A 47 4.66 -6.99 -1.25
C ILE A 47 3.35 -6.21 -1.33
N LEU A 48 2.68 -5.98 -0.19
CA LEU A 48 1.45 -5.19 -0.12
C LEU A 48 1.63 -3.79 -0.73
N ALA A 49 2.68 -3.06 -0.32
CA ALA A 49 2.98 -1.75 -0.88
C ALA A 49 3.28 -1.81 -2.38
N ALA A 50 3.99 -2.83 -2.86
CA ALA A 50 4.23 -3.02 -4.27
C ALA A 50 2.93 -3.25 -5.07
N THR A 51 1.96 -3.95 -4.49
CA THR A 51 0.63 -4.16 -5.08
C THR A 51 -0.17 -2.88 -5.14
N GLU A 52 -0.16 -2.07 -4.07
CA GLU A 52 -0.81 -0.76 -4.06
C GLU A 52 -0.25 0.16 -5.15
N PHE A 53 1.07 0.22 -5.32
CA PHE A 53 1.65 0.99 -6.42
C PHE A 53 1.28 0.45 -7.80
N LEU A 54 1.15 -0.88 -7.94
CA LEU A 54 0.70 -1.49 -9.19
C LEU A 54 -0.77 -1.11 -9.48
N CYS A 55 -1.64 -1.13 -8.46
CA CYS A 55 -3.02 -0.61 -8.55
C CYS A 55 -3.03 0.83 -9.02
N LEU A 56 -2.23 1.70 -8.38
CA LEU A 56 -2.21 3.14 -8.69
C LEU A 56 -1.73 3.42 -10.11
N GLY A 57 -0.71 2.69 -10.58
CA GLY A 57 -0.26 2.82 -11.97
C GLY A 57 -1.36 2.40 -12.96
N TYR A 58 -2.08 1.31 -12.67
CA TYR A 58 -3.20 0.88 -13.52
C TYR A 58 -4.41 1.81 -13.47
N LEU A 59 -4.65 2.44 -12.32
CA LEU A 59 -5.70 3.44 -12.17
C LEU A 59 -5.42 4.66 -13.05
N GLY A 60 -4.16 5.10 -13.14
CA GLY A 60 -3.75 6.17 -14.05
C GLY A 60 -4.04 5.88 -15.53
N GLN A 61 -4.13 4.61 -15.92
CA GLN A 61 -4.46 4.17 -17.28
C GLN A 61 -5.97 3.98 -17.52
N GLY A 62 -6.82 4.16 -16.50
CA GLY A 62 -8.26 3.88 -16.58
C GLY A 62 -8.59 2.39 -16.71
N ARG A 63 -7.70 1.49 -16.25
CA ARG A 63 -7.89 0.03 -16.31
C ARG A 63 -8.59 -0.50 -15.05
N ASP A 64 -9.80 -0.03 -14.79
CA ASP A 64 -10.51 -0.24 -13.53
C ASP A 64 -10.66 -1.73 -13.13
N HIS A 65 -10.90 -2.62 -14.10
CA HIS A 65 -11.00 -4.07 -13.83
C HIS A 65 -9.71 -4.66 -13.25
N VAL A 66 -8.54 -4.21 -13.72
CA VAL A 66 -7.23 -4.66 -13.23
C VAL A 66 -6.98 -4.09 -11.84
N VAL A 67 -7.34 -2.82 -11.62
CA VAL A 67 -7.24 -2.15 -10.32
C VAL A 67 -8.04 -2.91 -9.27
N LEU A 68 -9.30 -3.25 -9.55
CA LEU A 68 -10.16 -3.96 -8.60
C LEU A 68 -9.62 -5.36 -8.25
N ARG A 69 -9.02 -6.06 -9.21
CA ARG A 69 -8.37 -7.36 -8.96
C ARG A 69 -7.23 -7.20 -7.95
N TYR A 70 -6.25 -6.34 -8.24
CA TYR A 70 -5.10 -6.15 -7.36
C TYR A 70 -5.49 -5.56 -6.01
N LEU A 71 -6.51 -4.70 -5.97
CA LEU A 71 -7.07 -4.16 -4.74
C LEU A 71 -7.66 -5.26 -3.86
N THR A 72 -8.41 -6.17 -4.46
CA THR A 72 -9.01 -7.31 -3.75
C THR A 72 -7.93 -8.25 -3.22
N GLU A 73 -6.92 -8.56 -4.03
CA GLU A 73 -5.80 -9.41 -3.60
C GLU A 73 -4.95 -8.74 -2.50
N ALA A 74 -4.79 -7.41 -2.56
CA ALA A 74 -4.13 -6.62 -1.50
C ALA A 74 -4.95 -6.60 -0.20
N ALA A 75 -6.27 -6.45 -0.29
CA ALA A 75 -7.17 -6.50 0.87
C ALA A 75 -7.11 -7.86 1.58
N ASP A 76 -7.16 -8.93 0.80
CA ASP A 76 -7.07 -10.32 1.30
C ASP A 76 -5.69 -10.59 1.95
N MET A 77 -4.60 -10.11 1.35
CA MET A 77 -3.26 -10.13 1.96
C MET A 77 -3.21 -9.35 3.27
N ALA A 78 -3.73 -8.14 3.30
CA ALA A 78 -3.75 -7.31 4.50
C ALA A 78 -4.60 -7.93 5.62
N GLY A 79 -5.71 -8.60 5.26
CA GLY A 79 -6.52 -9.38 6.18
C GLY A 79 -5.74 -10.54 6.81
N ARG A 80 -5.05 -11.36 6.00
CA ARG A 80 -4.18 -12.44 6.51
C ARG A 80 -3.02 -11.94 7.37
N MET A 81 -2.52 -10.75 7.08
CA MET A 81 -1.49 -10.08 7.88
C MET A 81 -2.02 -9.42 9.16
N GLY A 82 -3.33 -9.46 9.40
CA GLY A 82 -3.96 -8.86 10.58
C GLY A 82 -3.92 -7.33 10.61
N LEU A 83 -3.85 -6.67 9.45
CA LEU A 83 -3.77 -5.20 9.37
C LEU A 83 -5.11 -4.52 9.68
N PHE A 84 -6.23 -5.13 9.31
CA PHE A 84 -7.58 -4.66 9.61
C PHE A 84 -8.59 -5.82 9.49
N ASN A 85 -9.79 -5.64 10.05
CA ASN A 85 -10.86 -6.63 9.92
C ASN A 85 -11.62 -6.42 8.61
N THR A 86 -11.74 -7.49 7.83
CA THR A 86 -12.59 -7.53 6.63
C THR A 86 -13.86 -8.33 6.94
N GLU A 87 -14.97 -7.93 6.35
CA GLU A 87 -16.25 -8.65 6.43
C GLU A 87 -16.06 -10.14 6.07
N GLY A 88 -16.38 -11.05 7.01
CA GLY A 88 -16.25 -12.51 6.83
C GLY A 88 -14.97 -13.15 7.37
N GLN A 89 -13.98 -12.37 7.83
CA GLN A 89 -12.81 -12.90 8.54
C GLN A 89 -13.11 -13.03 10.04
N VAL A 90 -12.88 -14.21 10.62
CA VAL A 90 -13.03 -14.42 12.07
C VAL A 90 -11.99 -13.57 12.79
N SER A 91 -12.46 -12.70 13.69
CA SER A 91 -11.73 -11.64 14.41
C SER A 91 -10.64 -12.14 15.40
N GLY A 92 -10.04 -13.31 15.16
CA GLY A 92 -9.18 -14.02 16.10
C GLY A 92 -7.70 -14.19 15.69
N MET A 93 -7.27 -13.74 14.50
CA MET A 93 -5.83 -13.73 14.15
C MET A 93 -5.19 -12.43 14.63
N GLU A 94 -5.36 -12.24 15.94
CA GLU A 94 -5.20 -11.05 16.74
C GLU A 94 -3.83 -10.38 16.59
N THR A 95 -3.84 -9.05 16.49
CA THR A 95 -3.11 -8.03 17.29
C THR A 95 -1.86 -8.41 18.11
N SER A 96 -1.69 -9.68 18.52
CA SER A 96 -0.47 -10.29 19.05
C SER A 96 0.77 -9.97 18.19
N SER A 97 0.69 -10.05 16.86
CA SER A 97 1.84 -9.79 16.00
C SER A 97 2.27 -8.32 16.05
N TYR A 98 1.33 -7.36 16.13
CA TYR A 98 1.66 -5.94 16.22
C TYR A 98 2.31 -5.58 17.57
N SER A 99 1.83 -6.17 18.67
CA SER A 99 2.35 -5.90 20.02
C SER A 99 3.84 -6.21 20.16
N ASN A 100 4.32 -7.19 19.40
CA ASN A 100 5.71 -7.63 19.38
C ASN A 100 6.63 -6.79 18.46
N LEU A 101 6.08 -5.91 17.62
CA LEU A 101 6.88 -5.07 16.73
C LEU A 101 7.48 -3.88 17.48
N VAL A 102 8.71 -3.51 17.12
CA VAL A 102 9.44 -2.38 17.68
C VAL A 102 10.04 -1.51 16.57
N GLY A 103 10.22 -0.22 16.85
CA GLY A 103 10.93 0.71 15.98
C GLY A 103 10.31 0.84 14.58
N ALA A 104 11.16 0.79 13.55
CA ALA A 104 10.75 1.01 12.17
C ALA A 104 9.73 -0.02 11.66
N ALA A 105 9.80 -1.27 12.11
CA ALA A 105 8.87 -2.33 11.72
C ALA A 105 7.46 -2.08 12.27
N LYS A 106 7.36 -1.53 13.50
CA LYS A 106 6.08 -1.12 14.08
C LYS A 106 5.48 0.03 13.29
N THR A 107 6.29 1.04 12.98
CA THR A 107 5.86 2.21 12.22
C THR A 107 5.43 1.84 10.80
N SER A 108 6.17 0.98 10.08
CA SER A 108 5.80 0.53 8.74
C SER A 108 4.49 -0.26 8.75
N HIS A 109 4.28 -1.12 9.76
CA HIS A 109 3.03 -1.84 9.94
C HIS A 109 1.84 -0.88 10.16
N MET A 110 2.02 0.16 10.98
CA MET A 110 1.00 1.18 11.19
C MET A 110 0.66 1.92 9.89
N TYR A 111 1.66 2.36 9.13
CA TYR A 111 1.43 3.05 7.85
C TYR A 111 0.77 2.13 6.83
N ALA A 112 1.19 0.87 6.75
CA ALA A 112 0.60 -0.11 5.84
C ALA A 112 -0.89 -0.34 6.16
N ALA A 113 -1.22 -0.60 7.43
CA ALA A 113 -2.60 -0.86 7.84
C ALA A 113 -3.55 0.33 7.60
N TRP A 114 -3.11 1.55 7.95
CA TRP A 114 -3.91 2.74 7.70
C TRP A 114 -3.93 3.13 6.22
N GLY A 115 -2.84 2.88 5.48
CA GLY A 115 -2.75 3.11 4.04
C GLY A 115 -3.76 2.28 3.26
N ILE A 116 -3.73 0.96 3.43
CA ILE A 116 -4.65 0.05 2.73
C ILE A 116 -6.11 0.30 3.13
N PHE A 117 -6.39 0.57 4.41
CA PHE A 117 -7.74 0.90 4.87
C PHE A 117 -8.28 2.16 4.19
N ASN A 118 -7.48 3.24 4.15
CA ASN A 118 -7.87 4.48 3.50
C ASN A 118 -8.07 4.28 1.99
N TRP A 119 -7.20 3.49 1.37
CA TRP A 119 -7.30 3.18 -0.05
C TRP A 119 -8.58 2.40 -0.39
N LEU A 120 -8.88 1.33 0.37
CA LEU A 120 -10.11 0.56 0.21
C LEU A 120 -11.35 1.41 0.45
N THR A 121 -11.33 2.27 1.47
CA THR A 121 -12.42 3.22 1.74
C THR A 121 -12.65 4.16 0.55
N LEU A 122 -11.57 4.73 0.00
CA LEU A 122 -11.65 5.62 -1.16
C LEU A 122 -12.24 4.89 -2.38
N MET A 123 -11.73 3.71 -2.70
CA MET A 123 -12.24 2.90 -3.82
C MET A 123 -13.71 2.52 -3.59
N SER A 124 -14.10 2.22 -2.36
CA SER A 124 -15.48 1.90 -1.97
C SER A 124 -16.46 3.03 -2.22
N LEU A 125 -16.04 4.26 -1.97
CA LEU A 125 -16.87 5.45 -2.16
C LEU A 125 -17.02 5.85 -3.63
N PHE A 126 -15.96 5.74 -4.43
CA PHE A 126 -15.93 6.27 -5.79
C PHE A 126 -16.21 5.25 -6.90
N TYR A 127 -15.91 3.97 -6.66
CA TYR A 127 -15.96 2.93 -7.68
C TYR A 127 -16.99 1.83 -7.41
N HIS A 128 -17.86 1.99 -6.40
CA HIS A 128 -18.84 1.00 -5.90
C HIS A 128 -19.25 -0.08 -6.94
N GLN A 129 -18.54 -1.21 -6.96
CA GLN A 129 -18.81 -2.37 -7.82
C GLN A 129 -19.26 -3.57 -6.97
N PRO A 130 -20.18 -4.42 -7.47
CA PRO A 130 -20.54 -5.66 -6.82
C PRO A 130 -19.31 -6.54 -6.57
N GLY A 131 -19.09 -6.97 -5.33
CA GLY A 131 -17.97 -7.84 -4.95
C GLY A 131 -16.70 -7.12 -4.51
N MET A 132 -16.69 -5.78 -4.45
CA MET A 132 -15.58 -5.05 -3.87
C MET A 132 -15.52 -5.24 -2.35
N VAL A 133 -14.32 -5.47 -1.85
CA VAL A 133 -14.06 -5.65 -0.42
C VAL A 133 -14.11 -4.30 0.28
N CYS A 134 -15.13 -4.11 1.13
CA CYS A 134 -15.25 -2.94 2.00
C CYS A 134 -14.74 -3.28 3.40
N PRO A 135 -13.87 -2.44 4.01
CA PRO A 135 -13.46 -2.65 5.37
C PRO A 135 -14.62 -2.33 6.33
N SER A 136 -15.00 -3.28 7.17
CA SER A 136 -16.13 -3.13 8.11
C SER A 136 -15.77 -2.30 9.35
N SER A 137 -14.47 -2.21 9.67
CA SER A 137 -13.96 -1.40 10.77
C SER A 137 -12.57 -0.84 10.44
N PRO A 138 -12.20 0.31 11.01
CA PRO A 138 -10.82 0.81 10.91
C PRO A 138 -9.82 -0.15 11.59
N PRO A 139 -8.51 -0.02 11.28
CA PRO A 139 -7.47 -0.77 11.96
C PRO A 139 -7.52 -0.59 13.48
N CYS A 140 -7.39 -1.68 14.25
CA CYS A 140 -7.35 -1.65 15.73
C CYS A 140 -5.98 -1.22 16.29
N ILE A 141 -5.20 -0.44 15.53
CA ILE A 141 -3.89 0.05 15.91
C ILE A 141 -3.85 1.59 15.82
N PRO A 142 -3.01 2.28 16.60
CA PRO A 142 -2.97 3.74 16.56
C PRO A 142 -2.61 4.27 15.17
N ILE A 143 -3.13 5.45 14.82
CA ILE A 143 -2.71 6.18 13.63
C ILE A 143 -1.22 6.54 13.78
N PRO A 144 -0.37 6.31 12.76
CA PRO A 144 1.03 6.73 12.78
C PRO A 144 1.13 8.22 13.09
N LYS A 145 1.80 8.56 14.20
CA LYS A 145 2.16 9.95 14.47
C LYS A 145 3.41 10.29 13.65
N ARG A 146 3.43 11.47 13.06
CA ARG A 146 4.66 12.02 12.50
C ARG A 146 5.68 12.09 13.64
N ALA A 147 6.85 11.48 13.48
CA ALA A 147 7.95 11.74 14.40
C ALA A 147 8.14 13.26 14.42
N ALA A 148 8.10 13.88 15.61
CA ALA A 148 8.46 15.27 15.74
C ALA A 148 9.85 15.41 15.13
N LEU A 149 9.96 16.15 14.03
CA LEU A 149 11.26 16.54 13.52
C LEU A 149 11.89 17.32 14.68
N ASP A 150 12.94 16.79 15.29
CA ASP A 150 13.72 17.49 16.30
C ASP A 150 14.30 18.74 15.63
N THR A 151 13.56 19.85 15.73
CA THR A 151 14.01 21.19 15.34
C THR A 151 14.97 21.78 16.38
N SER A 152 15.41 21.00 17.36
CA SER A 152 16.30 21.41 18.45
C SER A 152 17.78 21.53 18.05
N ARG A 153 18.16 21.29 16.79
CA ARG A 153 19.57 21.33 16.35
C ARG A 153 19.99 22.46 15.43
N SER A 154 19.19 23.52 15.30
CA SER A 154 19.61 24.75 14.61
C SER A 154 19.49 25.97 15.53
N GLY A 155 20.60 26.37 16.16
CA GLY A 155 20.65 27.63 16.91
C GLY A 155 21.76 27.73 17.95
N SER A 156 23.02 27.57 17.57
CA SER A 156 24.15 28.09 18.33
C SER A 156 25.32 28.36 17.38
N PHE A 157 25.16 29.35 16.51
CA PHE A 157 26.31 30.11 16.05
C PHE A 157 26.53 31.19 17.11
N GLY A 158 27.56 30.98 17.93
CA GLY A 158 28.03 31.96 18.90
C GLY A 158 28.51 33.22 18.18
N SER A 159 28.08 34.36 18.69
CA SER A 159 28.71 35.64 18.43
C SER A 159 29.90 35.76 19.38
N ASP A 160 31.10 35.86 18.83
CA ASP A 160 32.24 36.58 19.40
C ASP A 160 32.88 37.38 18.26
#